data_AF-A0A933KAW6-F1
#
_entry.id   AF-A0A933KAW6-F1
#
_cell.length_a   1.000
_cell.length_b   1.000
_cell.length_c   1.000
_cell.angle_alpha   90.00
_cell.angle_beta   90.00
_cell.angle_gamma   90.00
#
_symmetry.space_group_name_H-M   'P 1'
#
loop_
_entity.id
_entity.type
_entity.pdbx_description
1 polymer ?
#
loop_
_entity_poly.entity_id
_entity_poly.type
_entity_poly.pdbx_seq_one_letter_code
_entity_poly.pdbx_strand_id
1 'polypeptide(L)'
;MIFDAPYVVGFRDGARLVSQLNLPGTALQLGDRSFQVVEVEIRLSTVGFGVSPNLLRYEFVSPWVPLSQKNFKKYRDMPLTARSYELDRIAIGNILTAMRGLSIEFPERLFAAFAARRSITCRYKDQEFAGFLGTLVTNAVLPDHLAIGRAVSHGYGWLMHAECEGERACRSAG
;
A
#
# COMPACT_ATOMS: atom_id res chain seq x y z
N MET A 1 -13.07 0.34 -7.30
CA MET A 1 -11.75 -0.17 -7.74
C MET A 1 -10.80 1.01 -7.59
N ILE A 2 -9.59 0.82 -7.06
CA ILE A 2 -8.66 1.94 -6.74
C ILE A 2 -8.13 2.60 -8.02
N PHE A 3 -8.14 1.83 -9.10
CA PHE A 3 -7.75 2.23 -10.44
C PHE A 3 -8.88 1.89 -11.41
N ASP A 4 -8.90 2.54 -12.57
CA ASP A 4 -9.94 2.35 -13.60
C ASP A 4 -9.90 0.98 -14.29
N ALA A 5 -8.86 0.18 -14.01
CA ALA A 5 -8.67 -1.18 -14.50
C ALA A 5 -8.11 -2.11 -13.40
N PRO A 6 -8.08 -3.44 -13.59
CA PRO A 6 -7.34 -4.36 -12.73
C PRO A 6 -5.82 -4.18 -12.87
N TYR A 7 -5.08 -4.27 -11.76
CA TYR A 7 -3.62 -4.14 -11.74
C TYR A 7 -2.97 -5.33 -11.04
N VAL A 8 -1.79 -5.71 -11.54
CA VAL A 8 -0.88 -6.67 -10.89
C VAL A 8 0.48 -5.98 -10.77
N VAL A 9 1.04 -5.98 -9.58
CA VAL A 9 2.35 -5.36 -9.31
C VAL A 9 3.30 -6.43 -8.79
N GLY A 10 4.48 -6.50 -9.38
CA GLY A 10 5.56 -7.38 -8.97
C GLY A 10 6.78 -6.57 -8.59
N PHE A 11 7.47 -6.99 -7.52
CA PHE A 11 8.74 -6.43 -7.10
C PHE A 11 9.85 -7.47 -7.21
N ARG A 12 11.07 -7.03 -7.52
CA ARG A 12 12.24 -7.92 -7.72
C ARG A 12 11.93 -9.05 -8.70
N ASP A 13 12.15 -10.30 -8.33
CA ASP A 13 11.85 -11.48 -9.16
C ASP A 13 10.36 -11.55 -9.54
N GLY A 14 9.49 -11.03 -8.68
CA GLY A 14 8.06 -10.90 -8.96
C GLY A 14 7.76 -9.98 -10.14
N ALA A 15 8.56 -8.93 -10.38
CA ALA A 15 8.39 -8.05 -11.55
C ALA A 15 8.61 -8.83 -12.86
N ARG A 16 9.67 -9.66 -12.88
CA ARG A 16 9.96 -10.55 -14.00
C ARG A 16 8.81 -11.55 -14.21
N LEU A 17 8.34 -12.22 -13.15
CA LEU A 17 7.25 -13.20 -13.26
C LEU A 17 5.96 -12.56 -13.80
N VAL A 18 5.58 -11.38 -13.30
CA VAL A 18 4.39 -10.66 -13.76
C VAL A 18 4.52 -10.23 -15.22
N SER A 19 5.69 -9.77 -15.66
CA SER A 19 5.93 -9.37 -17.05
C SER A 19 5.82 -10.52 -18.06
N GLN A 20 5.88 -11.77 -17.60
CA GLN A 20 5.83 -12.97 -18.44
C GLN A 20 4.42 -13.58 -18.53
N LEU A 21 3.42 -12.99 -17.84
CA LEU A 21 2.05 -13.48 -17.89
C LEU A 21 1.43 -13.20 -19.27
N ASN A 22 1.08 -14.26 -19.98
CA ASN A 22 0.33 -14.15 -21.24
C ASN A 22 -1.17 -14.12 -20.98
N LEU A 23 -1.69 -12.94 -20.60
CA LEU A 23 -3.11 -12.76 -20.28
C LEU A 23 -4.02 -12.43 -21.47
N PRO A 24 -3.60 -11.76 -22.57
CA PRO A 24 -4.49 -11.47 -23.69
C PRO A 24 -5.19 -12.74 -24.22
N GLY A 25 -6.51 -12.64 -24.44
CA GLY A 25 -7.36 -13.77 -24.82
C GLY A 25 -7.75 -14.71 -23.67
N THR A 26 -7.29 -14.46 -22.44
CA THR A 26 -7.69 -15.25 -21.27
C THR A 26 -9.02 -14.77 -20.70
N ALA A 27 -9.87 -15.71 -20.30
CA ALA A 27 -11.08 -15.44 -19.53
C ALA A 27 -10.75 -15.28 -18.04
N LEU A 28 -11.02 -14.12 -17.47
CA LEU A 28 -10.95 -13.86 -16.03
C LEU A 28 -12.34 -13.99 -15.40
N GLN A 29 -12.43 -14.74 -14.30
CA GLN A 29 -13.66 -14.81 -13.49
C GLN A 29 -13.52 -13.95 -12.24
N LEU A 30 -14.39 -12.96 -12.09
CA LEU A 30 -14.43 -12.05 -10.93
C LEU A 30 -15.82 -12.09 -10.29
N GLY A 31 -15.95 -12.97 -9.28
CA GLY A 31 -17.26 -13.34 -8.74
C GLY A 31 -18.06 -14.09 -9.81
N ASP A 32 -19.30 -13.67 -10.03
CA ASP A 32 -20.20 -14.31 -11.00
C ASP A 32 -20.03 -13.76 -12.43
N ARG A 33 -19.03 -12.90 -12.66
CA ARG A 33 -18.82 -12.20 -13.93
C ARG A 33 -17.56 -12.70 -14.62
N SER A 34 -17.68 -13.00 -15.91
CA SER A 34 -16.58 -13.36 -16.80
C SER A 34 -16.14 -12.16 -17.64
N PHE A 35 -14.83 -11.94 -17.71
CA PHE A 35 -14.20 -10.88 -18.48
C PHE A 35 -13.20 -11.49 -19.45
N GLN A 36 -13.18 -11.03 -20.69
CA GLN A 36 -12.11 -11.36 -21.63
C GLN A 36 -11.02 -10.30 -21.54
N VAL A 37 -9.78 -10.73 -21.34
CA VAL A 37 -8.63 -9.81 -21.39
C VAL A 37 -8.34 -9.50 -22.85
N VAL A 38 -8.66 -8.28 -23.27
CA VAL A 38 -8.39 -7.83 -24.64
C VAL A 38 -6.95 -7.31 -24.77
N GLU A 39 -6.52 -6.52 -23.80
CA GLU A 39 -5.24 -5.82 -23.82
C GLU A 39 -4.61 -5.82 -22.41
N VAL A 40 -3.29 -5.78 -22.37
CA VAL A 40 -2.50 -5.62 -21.15
C VAL A 40 -1.42 -4.59 -21.39
N GLU A 41 -1.36 -3.58 -20.54
CA GLU A 41 -0.25 -2.64 -20.50
C GLU A 41 0.79 -3.10 -19.47
N ILE A 42 2.06 -3.23 -19.87
CA ILE A 42 3.15 -3.61 -18.98
C ILE A 42 4.08 -2.40 -18.81
N ARG A 43 4.29 -1.99 -17.55
CA ARG A 43 5.25 -0.93 -17.19
C ARG A 43 6.34 -1.52 -16.29
N LEU A 44 7.58 -1.40 -16.74
CA LEU A 44 8.77 -1.79 -15.98
C LEU A 44 9.55 -0.55 -15.60
N SER A 45 9.92 -0.44 -14.33
CA SER A 45 10.77 0.64 -13.85
C SER A 45 11.69 0.14 -12.74
N THR A 46 12.84 0.78 -12.62
CA THR A 46 13.72 0.61 -11.47
C THR A 46 13.42 1.71 -10.48
N VAL A 47 13.18 1.33 -9.24
CA VAL A 47 12.85 2.24 -8.15
C VAL A 47 13.85 2.05 -7.01
N GLY A 48 14.21 3.16 -6.37
CA GLY A 48 15.07 3.13 -5.19
C GLY A 48 14.27 2.73 -3.95
N PHE A 49 14.93 2.00 -3.06
CA PHE A 49 14.51 1.81 -1.68
C PHE A 49 15.62 2.33 -0.77
N GLY A 50 15.25 2.90 0.37
CA GLY A 50 16.23 3.40 1.32
C GLY A 50 15.61 4.29 2.39
N VAL A 51 16.48 5.00 3.10
CA VAL A 51 16.11 6.00 4.08
C VAL A 51 16.48 7.38 3.53
N SER A 52 15.52 8.28 3.54
CA SER A 52 15.66 9.68 3.10
C SER A 52 16.02 10.56 4.31
N PRO A 53 16.87 11.59 4.13
CA PRO A 53 17.12 12.59 5.18
C PRO A 53 15.87 13.44 5.49
N ASN A 54 14.92 13.50 4.55
CA ASN A 54 13.67 14.23 4.67
C ASN A 54 12.48 13.29 4.84
N LEU A 55 11.42 13.77 5.49
CA LEU A 55 10.15 13.06 5.57
C LEU A 55 9.41 13.14 4.23
N LEU A 56 8.99 11.98 3.74
CA LEU A 56 8.20 11.78 2.52
C LEU A 56 6.74 11.53 2.89
N ARG A 57 5.82 11.97 2.04
CA ARG A 57 4.38 11.84 2.27
C ARG A 57 3.77 10.87 1.27
N TYR A 58 2.99 9.93 1.78
CA TYR A 58 2.27 8.91 1.03
C TYR A 58 0.79 8.91 1.42
N GLU A 59 -0.06 8.59 0.45
CA GLU A 59 -1.48 8.34 0.70
C GLU A 59 -1.78 6.84 0.57
N PHE A 60 -2.58 6.33 1.50
CA PHE A 60 -3.19 5.02 1.33
C PHE A 60 -4.34 5.13 0.32
N VAL A 61 -4.06 4.72 -0.91
CA VAL A 61 -5.05 4.64 -1.99
C VAL A 61 -5.99 3.45 -1.80
N SER A 62 -5.61 2.51 -0.93
CA SER A 62 -6.49 1.44 -0.46
C SER A 62 -6.43 1.26 1.05
N PRO A 63 -7.47 0.67 1.67
CA PRO A 63 -7.56 0.61 3.12
C PRO A 63 -6.38 -0.15 3.72
N TRP A 64 -5.63 0.51 4.59
CA TRP A 64 -4.56 -0.11 5.36
C TRP A 64 -5.13 -0.94 6.50
N VAL A 65 -4.76 -2.22 6.59
CA VAL A 65 -5.22 -3.11 7.67
C VAL A 65 -4.04 -3.42 8.61
N PRO A 66 -3.75 -2.55 9.60
CA PRO A 66 -2.59 -2.69 10.49
C PRO A 66 -2.80 -3.69 11.62
N LEU A 67 -4.05 -3.94 12.01
CA LEU A 67 -4.38 -4.62 13.26
C LEU A 67 -5.01 -5.98 13.00
N SER A 68 -4.64 -6.98 13.81
CA SER A 68 -5.42 -8.21 13.95
C SER A 68 -6.70 -7.94 14.74
N GLN A 69 -7.69 -8.82 14.67
CA GLN A 69 -8.91 -8.69 15.48
C GLN A 69 -8.62 -8.61 16.98
N LYS A 70 -7.64 -9.40 17.47
CA LYS A 70 -7.18 -9.36 18.86
C LYS A 70 -6.58 -8.00 19.23
N ASN A 71 -5.74 -7.44 18.36
CA ASN A 71 -5.07 -6.17 18.61
C ASN A 71 -6.04 -4.99 18.44
N PHE A 72 -7.05 -5.11 17.59
CA PHE A 72 -8.06 -4.07 17.39
C PHE A 72 -8.87 -3.80 18.66
N LYS A 73 -9.22 -4.84 19.43
CA LYS A 73 -9.90 -4.66 20.72
C LYS A 73 -9.06 -3.79 21.67
N LYS A 74 -7.79 -4.16 21.86
CA LYS A 74 -6.85 -3.39 22.70
C LYS A 74 -6.69 -1.95 22.21
N TYR A 75 -6.52 -1.77 20.90
CA TYR A 75 -6.41 -0.46 20.26
C TYR A 75 -7.64 0.41 20.52
N ARG A 76 -8.85 -0.15 20.39
CA ARG A 76 -10.10 0.57 20.60
C ARG A 76 -10.30 1.01 22.06
N ASP A 77 -9.67 0.35 23.02
CA ASP A 77 -9.81 0.71 24.43
C ASP A 77 -8.74 1.73 24.88
N MET A 78 -7.79 2.07 24.01
CA MET A 78 -6.75 3.08 24.28
C MET A 78 -7.28 4.53 24.16
N PRO A 79 -6.69 5.50 24.88
CA PRO A 79 -6.87 6.93 24.61
C PRO A 79 -6.44 7.30 23.19
N LEU A 80 -7.03 8.35 22.61
CA LEU A 80 -6.79 8.76 21.22
C LEU A 80 -5.29 9.01 20.91
N THR A 81 -4.58 9.66 21.83
CA THR A 81 -3.13 9.93 21.67
C THR A 81 -2.31 8.63 21.63
N ALA A 82 -2.64 7.66 22.48
CA ALA A 82 -2.00 6.35 22.49
C ALA A 82 -2.33 5.53 21.24
N ARG A 83 -3.53 5.70 20.67
CA ARG A 83 -3.90 5.08 19.39
C ARG A 83 -3.04 5.59 18.24
N SER A 84 -2.84 6.90 18.13
CA SER A 84 -1.97 7.48 17.10
C SER A 84 -0.55 6.90 17.19
N TYR A 85 0.04 6.91 18.40
CA TYR A 85 1.38 6.35 18.61
C TYR A 85 1.46 4.85 18.27
N GLU A 86 0.41 4.08 18.59
CA GLU A 86 0.38 2.66 18.26
C GLU A 86 0.29 2.42 16.74
N LEU A 87 -0.47 3.23 16.00
CA LEU A 87 -0.50 3.16 14.53
C LEU A 87 0.85 3.54 13.92
N ASP A 88 1.52 4.58 14.44
CA ASP A 88 2.86 4.99 14.00
C ASP A 88 3.86 3.85 14.17
N ARG A 89 3.85 3.22 15.35
CA ARG A 89 4.69 2.05 15.67
C ARG A 89 4.41 0.87 14.74
N ILE A 90 3.13 0.60 14.45
CA ILE A 90 2.72 -0.48 13.53
C ILE A 90 3.12 -0.16 12.08
N ALA A 91 3.04 1.11 11.65
CA ALA A 91 3.49 1.53 10.32
C ALA A 91 4.98 1.21 10.12
N ILE A 92 5.83 1.57 11.09
CA ILE A 92 7.27 1.23 11.08
C ILE A 92 7.45 -0.29 10.96
N GLY A 93 6.79 -1.07 11.81
CA GLY A 93 6.90 -2.53 11.79
C GLY A 93 6.44 -3.16 10.46
N ASN A 94 5.37 -2.61 9.87
CA ASN A 94 4.84 -3.07 8.58
C ASN A 94 5.77 -2.72 7.42
N ILE A 95 6.36 -1.52 7.39
CA ILE A 95 7.38 -1.14 6.40
C ILE A 95 8.57 -2.09 6.50
N LEU A 96 9.13 -2.27 7.70
CA LEU A 96 10.26 -3.17 7.90
C LEU A 96 9.95 -4.62 7.48
N THR A 97 8.73 -5.08 7.74
CA THR A 97 8.28 -6.41 7.30
C THR A 97 8.19 -6.52 5.79
N ALA A 98 7.66 -5.51 5.10
CA ALA A 98 7.62 -5.45 3.65
C ALA A 98 9.04 -5.44 3.05
N MET A 99 9.95 -4.62 3.58
CA MET A 99 11.33 -4.53 3.10
C MET A 99 12.08 -5.84 3.28
N ARG A 100 11.94 -6.52 4.43
CA ARG A 100 12.51 -7.87 4.62
C ARG A 100 11.98 -8.88 3.60
N GLY A 101 10.69 -8.83 3.28
CA GLY A 101 10.10 -9.67 2.24
C GLY A 101 10.70 -9.42 0.85
N LEU A 102 11.16 -8.20 0.62
CA LEU A 102 11.90 -7.81 -0.58
C LEU A 102 13.43 -7.92 -0.41
N SER A 103 13.93 -8.55 0.66
CA SER A 103 15.37 -8.64 1.00
C SER A 103 16.10 -7.29 0.89
N ILE A 104 15.46 -6.24 1.40
CA ILE A 104 15.99 -4.89 1.54
C ILE A 104 16.16 -4.60 3.02
N GLU A 105 17.32 -4.08 3.39
CA GLU A 105 17.64 -3.66 4.75
C GLU A 105 17.72 -2.14 4.83
N PHE A 106 17.15 -1.58 5.89
CA PHE A 106 17.31 -0.17 6.21
C PHE A 106 18.30 -0.05 7.36
N PRO A 107 19.50 0.50 7.13
CA PRO A 107 20.54 0.60 8.14
C PRO A 107 20.24 1.68 9.19
N GLU A 108 19.38 2.64 8.84
CA GLU A 108 19.05 3.80 9.65
C GLU A 108 17.71 3.64 10.37
N ARG A 109 17.50 4.47 11.40
CA ARG A 109 16.25 4.51 12.13
C ARG A 109 15.12 5.00 11.24
N LEU A 110 14.05 4.21 11.17
CA LEU A 110 12.80 4.65 10.56
C LEU A 110 11.95 5.49 11.50
N PHE A 111 11.31 6.49 10.91
CA PHE A 111 10.24 7.28 11.49
C PHE A 111 8.99 7.11 10.63
N ALA A 112 7.84 7.00 11.27
CA ALA A 112 6.55 7.02 10.59
C ALA A 112 5.54 7.76 11.45
N ALA A 113 4.66 8.53 10.81
CA ALA A 113 3.50 9.15 11.41
C ALA A 113 2.30 8.92 10.49
N PHE A 114 1.25 8.29 11.01
CA PHE A 114 0.04 8.01 10.27
C PHE A 114 -1.12 8.88 10.75
N ALA A 115 -1.68 9.67 9.83
CA ALA A 115 -2.86 10.48 10.06
C ALA A 115 -4.08 9.78 9.44
N ALA A 116 -4.88 9.14 10.28
CA ALA A 116 -6.12 8.50 9.84
C ALA A 116 -7.15 9.56 9.41
N ARG A 117 -7.60 9.49 8.15
CA ARG A 117 -8.72 10.29 7.63
C ARG A 117 -10.06 9.60 7.85
N ARG A 118 -10.10 8.29 7.65
CA ARG A 118 -11.32 7.49 7.82
C ARG A 118 -10.98 6.06 8.25
N SER A 119 -11.79 5.49 9.13
CA SER A 119 -11.83 4.06 9.40
C SER A 119 -12.95 3.41 8.61
N ILE A 120 -12.72 2.21 8.09
CA ILE A 120 -13.71 1.39 7.41
C ILE A 120 -13.61 -0.06 7.87
N THR A 121 -14.68 -0.83 7.71
CA THR A 121 -14.65 -2.27 7.92
C THR A 121 -14.16 -2.95 6.65
N CYS A 122 -13.05 -3.68 6.75
CA CYS A 122 -12.48 -4.48 5.67
C CYS A 122 -12.80 -5.95 5.90
N ARG A 123 -13.42 -6.59 4.89
CA ARG A 123 -13.64 -8.04 4.91
C ARG A 123 -12.49 -8.74 4.21
N TYR A 124 -11.96 -9.77 4.86
CA TYR A 124 -10.95 -10.64 4.28
C TYR A 124 -11.24 -12.06 4.72
N LYS A 125 -11.60 -12.93 3.77
CA LYS A 125 -12.23 -14.22 4.05
C LYS A 125 -13.49 -13.99 4.92
N ASP A 126 -13.78 -14.89 5.84
CA ASP A 126 -14.92 -14.79 6.77
C ASP A 126 -14.63 -13.96 8.02
N GLN A 127 -13.68 -13.02 7.91
CA GLN A 127 -13.25 -12.19 9.02
C GLN A 127 -13.31 -10.70 8.66
N GLU A 128 -13.77 -9.90 9.62
CA GLU A 128 -13.80 -8.45 9.54
C GLU A 128 -12.62 -7.84 10.29
N PHE A 129 -12.08 -6.75 9.74
CA PHE A 129 -10.95 -6.01 10.28
C PHE A 129 -11.23 -4.52 10.18
N ALA A 130 -10.63 -3.73 11.08
CA ALA A 130 -10.57 -2.29 10.90
C ALA A 130 -9.49 -1.96 9.87
N GLY A 131 -9.89 -1.32 8.79
CA GLY A 131 -9.01 -0.69 7.82
C GLY A 131 -9.03 0.82 7.97
N PHE A 132 -7.92 1.47 7.63
CA PHE A 132 -7.76 2.92 7.70
C PHE A 132 -7.36 3.48 6.34
N LEU A 133 -7.99 4.58 5.97
CA LEU A 133 -7.56 5.44 4.86
C LEU A 133 -6.98 6.71 5.48
N GLY A 134 -5.88 7.20 4.91
CA GLY A 134 -5.20 8.38 5.41
C GLY A 134 -3.78 8.50 4.88
N THR A 135 -3.05 9.40 5.51
CA THR A 135 -1.72 9.82 5.07
C THR A 135 -0.67 9.19 5.95
N LEU A 136 0.39 8.65 5.32
CA LEU A 136 1.60 8.17 5.98
C LEU A 136 2.74 9.12 5.67
N VAL A 137 3.37 9.65 6.71
CA VAL A 137 4.62 10.41 6.59
C VAL A 137 5.75 9.55 7.13
N THR A 138 6.80 9.31 6.34
CA THR A 138 7.93 8.47 6.75
C THR A 138 9.22 8.91 6.08
N ASN A 139 10.37 8.61 6.68
CA ASN A 139 11.65 8.75 6.01
C ASN A 139 12.01 7.53 5.14
N ALA A 140 11.16 6.50 5.06
CA ALA A 140 11.36 5.40 4.13
C ALA A 140 11.06 5.85 2.70
N VAL A 141 11.98 5.60 1.77
CA VAL A 141 11.73 5.73 0.33
C VAL A 141 10.98 4.48 -0.13
N LEU A 142 9.69 4.63 -0.38
CA LEU A 142 8.79 3.57 -0.82
C LEU A 142 8.33 3.87 -2.26
N PRO A 143 8.38 2.89 -3.18
CA PRO A 143 7.83 3.09 -4.52
C PRO A 143 6.30 3.14 -4.50
N ASP A 144 5.73 3.79 -5.51
CA ASP A 144 4.28 3.75 -5.73
C ASP A 144 3.81 2.31 -5.89
N HIS A 145 2.58 2.06 -5.42
CA HIS A 145 1.92 0.76 -5.42
C HIS A 145 2.54 -0.28 -4.48
N LEU A 146 3.53 0.08 -3.66
CA LEU A 146 3.92 -0.77 -2.53
C LEU A 146 2.74 -0.89 -1.56
N ALA A 147 2.49 -2.11 -1.09
CA ALA A 147 1.46 -2.38 -0.12
C ALA A 147 2.05 -2.86 1.21
N ILE A 148 1.54 -2.33 2.33
CA ILE A 148 1.97 -2.72 3.67
C ILE A 148 0.80 -3.14 4.57
N GLY A 149 1.10 -3.89 5.63
CA GLY A 149 0.11 -4.40 6.57
C GLY A 149 -0.45 -5.75 6.16
N ARG A 150 -1.71 -6.02 6.51
CA ARG A 150 -2.32 -7.34 6.32
C ARG A 150 -3.09 -7.44 5.01
N ALA A 151 -3.09 -8.63 4.41
CA ALA A 151 -3.86 -8.96 3.21
C ALA A 151 -3.52 -8.08 1.99
N VAL A 152 -2.24 -7.68 1.86
CA VAL A 152 -1.74 -6.84 0.77
C VAL A 152 -1.98 -7.43 -0.62
N SER A 153 -1.90 -8.76 -0.75
CA SER A 153 -2.20 -9.49 -1.99
C SER A 153 -3.68 -9.46 -2.41
N HIS A 154 -4.56 -8.93 -1.55
CA HIS A 154 -5.99 -8.79 -1.82
C HIS A 154 -6.39 -7.30 -1.98
N GLY A 155 -5.41 -6.44 -2.29
CA GLY A 155 -5.65 -5.04 -2.62
C GLY A 155 -5.69 -4.08 -1.44
N TYR A 156 -5.27 -4.50 -0.24
CA TYR A 156 -5.24 -3.64 0.96
C TYR A 156 -3.87 -3.00 1.19
N GLY A 157 -3.86 -1.80 1.78
CA GLY A 157 -2.68 -1.10 2.25
C GLY A 157 -1.75 -0.56 1.16
N TRP A 158 -2.25 -0.32 -0.05
CA TRP A 158 -1.48 0.24 -1.17
C TRP A 158 -1.19 1.72 -0.93
N LEU A 159 0.06 2.10 -1.14
CA LEU A 159 0.57 3.46 -0.98
C LEU A 159 0.92 4.07 -2.33
N MET A 160 0.75 5.39 -2.45
CA MET A 160 1.30 6.21 -3.52
C MET A 160 1.88 7.49 -2.93
N HIS A 161 2.90 8.06 -3.56
CA HIS A 161 3.38 9.40 -3.17
C HIS A 161 2.21 10.38 -3.22
N ALA A 162 2.09 11.19 -2.17
CA ALA A 162 1.16 12.31 -2.21
C ALA A 162 1.72 13.32 -3.22
N GLU A 163 0.95 13.63 -4.26
CA GLU A 163 1.31 14.70 -5.18
C GLU A 163 1.49 16.00 -4.36
N CYS A 164 2.60 16.71 -4.58
CA CYS A 164 2.71 18.08 -4.11
C CYS A 164 1.68 18.91 -4.86
N GLU A 165 0.83 19.66 -4.15
CA GLU A 165 -0.21 20.53 -4.72
C GLU A 165 0.34 21.56 -5.74
N GLY A 166 1.66 21.72 -5.87
CA GLY A 166 2.32 22.59 -6.86
C GLY A 166 2.59 21.98 -8.24
N GLU A 167 2.53 20.66 -8.45
CA GLU A 167 2.86 20.06 -9.77
C GLU A 167 1.67 19.98 -10.75
N ARG A 168 0.44 20.03 -10.26
CA ARG A 168 -0.76 20.11 -11.12
C ARG A 168 -0.84 21.42 -11.91
N ALA A 169 -0.25 22.50 -11.39
CA ALA A 169 -0.18 23.78 -12.08
C ALA A 169 0.82 23.79 -13.25
N CYS A 170 1.86 22.96 -13.23
CA CYS A 170 2.86 22.91 -14.31
C CYS A 170 2.47 21.95 -15.45
N ARG A 171 1.70 20.89 -15.17
CA ARG A 171 1.34 19.88 -16.21
C ARG A 171 0.17 20.28 -17.11
N SER A 172 -0.41 21.47 -16.91
CA SER A 172 -1.47 22.03 -17.77
C SER A 172 -0.98 23.14 -18.71
N ALA A 173 0.33 23.40 -18.75
CA ALA A 173 0.94 24.43 -19.59
C ALA A 173 2.02 23.89 -20.57
N GLY A 174 1.95 22.60 -20.92
CA GLY A 174 2.83 21.95 -21.90
C GLY A 174 2.06 21.44 -23.11
#